data_AF-A0A4R2TKZ0-F1
#
_entry.id   AF-A0A4R2TKZ0-F1
#
_cell.length_a   1.000
_cell.length_b   1.000
_cell.length_c   1.000
_cell.angle_alpha   90.00
_cell.angle_beta   90.00
_cell.angle_gamma   90.00
#
_symmetry.space_group_name_H-M   'P 1'
#
loop_
_entity.id
_entity.type
_entity.pdbx_description
1 polymer ?
#
loop_
_entity_poly.entity_id
_entity_poly.type
_entity_poly.pdbx_seq_one_letter_code
_entity_poly.pdbx_strand_id
1 'polypeptide(L)'
;MNKIMKKYSTVLIIILTIALLAGCSSKPADTTNNNNNAGTIQRYGDIPAALTELINGGVDAVVADSPVVLEFLANNPSTGLTAFGDESFEKEFYGIAMRQQDTEIHELINEGLERVIANGVYDKIFNNYFGDGTEYVVEEGENTLGITIKAGADMAYAPFEYVNDKGQPEGFDMDLIRAIGAEMGFKVELINTNWDGIIPSLIAGNIDLIISAMTITEKRQETVTFSNPYFEATQYIAVKEGSTIKSLEDLKGKKIGVQNGTTGDIAITNYLEGQK
;
A
#
# COMPACT_ATOMS: atom_id res chain seq x y z
N MET A 1 25.09 0.60 -14.29
CA MET A 1 24.04 1.53 -13.82
C MET A 1 22.70 0.96 -14.25
N ASN A 2 22.05 0.19 -13.36
CA ASN A 2 20.89 -0.64 -13.68
C ASN A 2 19.61 0.18 -13.93
N LYS A 3 18.77 -0.32 -14.83
CA LYS A 3 17.48 0.28 -15.25
C LYS A 3 16.52 0.60 -14.09
N ILE A 4 16.67 -0.09 -12.96
CA ILE A 4 15.86 0.04 -11.74
C ILE A 4 16.21 1.33 -10.97
N MET A 5 17.50 1.70 -10.85
CA MET A 5 17.94 2.92 -10.15
C MET A 5 17.39 4.22 -10.77
N LYS A 6 17.10 4.22 -12.07
CA LYS A 6 16.55 5.41 -12.75
C LYS A 6 15.07 5.66 -12.44
N LYS A 7 14.34 4.69 -11.89
CA LYS A 7 12.91 4.78 -11.62
C LYS A 7 12.60 5.46 -10.27
N TYR A 8 13.49 5.35 -9.29
CA TYR A 8 13.26 5.85 -7.92
C TYR A 8 13.99 7.16 -7.58
N SER A 9 15.02 7.57 -8.34
CA SER A 9 15.74 8.84 -8.12
C SER A 9 14.86 10.09 -8.29
N THR A 10 13.67 9.96 -8.90
CA THR A 10 12.70 11.06 -9.05
C THR A 10 11.75 11.16 -7.86
N VAL A 11 11.60 10.10 -7.05
CA VAL A 11 10.64 10.02 -5.93
C VAL A 11 11.05 10.96 -4.79
N LEU A 12 12.36 11.11 -4.54
CA LEU A 12 12.88 11.97 -3.46
C LEU A 12 12.62 13.48 -3.67
N ILE A 13 12.51 13.93 -4.94
CA ILE A 13 12.23 15.34 -5.27
C ILE A 13 10.73 15.64 -5.15
N ILE A 14 9.87 14.63 -5.31
CA ILE A 14 8.41 14.80 -5.29
C ILE A 14 7.89 14.92 -3.84
N ILE A 15 8.49 14.23 -2.87
CA ILE A 15 8.09 14.28 -1.46
C ILE A 15 8.17 15.70 -0.87
N LEU A 16 9.10 16.54 -1.36
CA LEU A 16 9.20 17.95 -0.91
C LEU A 16 8.22 18.93 -1.59
N THR A 17 7.51 18.53 -2.67
CA THR A 17 6.72 19.46 -3.50
C THR A 17 5.20 19.27 -3.39
N ILE A 18 4.71 18.19 -2.77
CA ILE A 18 3.27 17.93 -2.63
C ILE A 18 2.75 18.51 -1.31
N ALA A 19 2.68 19.84 -1.25
CA ALA A 19 1.75 20.58 -0.43
C ALA A 19 1.17 21.70 -1.30
N LEU A 20 -0.15 21.79 -1.38
CA LEU A 20 -0.96 22.56 -2.35
C LEU A 20 -1.18 21.88 -3.71
N LEU A 21 -2.30 21.16 -3.82
CA LEU A 21 -3.40 21.43 -4.77
C LEU A 21 -4.44 20.29 -4.65
N ALA A 22 -5.37 20.42 -3.70
CA ALA A 22 -6.62 19.68 -3.72
C ALA A 22 -7.73 20.66 -4.08
N GLY A 23 -8.28 20.51 -5.28
CA GLY A 23 -9.39 21.31 -5.74
C GLY A 23 -9.82 20.84 -7.11
N CYS A 24 -10.76 19.89 -7.18
CA CYS A 24 -11.61 19.80 -8.35
C CYS A 24 -13.00 19.23 -8.04
N SER A 25 -13.96 19.83 -8.74
CA SER A 25 -15.42 19.69 -8.64
C SER A 25 -15.92 18.30 -9.00
N SER A 26 -16.88 17.79 -8.23
CA SER A 26 -17.71 16.63 -8.59
C SER A 26 -18.75 17.01 -9.66
N LYS A 27 -18.95 16.14 -10.65
CA LYS A 27 -20.13 16.12 -11.54
C LYS A 27 -20.94 14.85 -11.24
N PRO A 28 -22.28 14.88 -11.38
CA PRO A 28 -23.11 13.75 -11.01
C PRO A 28 -23.00 12.59 -12.02
N ALA A 29 -23.05 11.37 -11.49
CA ALA A 29 -23.01 10.12 -12.23
C ALA A 29 -24.26 9.95 -13.13
N ASP A 30 -24.05 9.58 -14.39
CA ASP A 30 -25.09 9.14 -15.32
C ASP A 30 -25.22 7.60 -15.23
N THR A 31 -26.27 7.13 -14.59
CA THR A 31 -26.53 5.69 -14.37
C THR A 31 -27.46 5.15 -15.46
N THR A 32 -26.93 4.75 -16.62
CA THR A 32 -27.55 3.69 -17.44
C THR A 32 -26.54 3.07 -18.43
N ASN A 33 -26.00 1.88 -18.13
CA ASN A 33 -25.87 0.85 -19.18
C ASN A 33 -25.63 -0.57 -18.64
N ASN A 34 -26.65 -1.42 -18.77
CA ASN A 34 -26.54 -2.87 -18.66
C ASN A 34 -25.86 -3.42 -19.92
N ASN A 35 -24.55 -3.63 -19.88
CA ASN A 35 -23.84 -4.39 -20.92
C ASN A 35 -23.27 -5.67 -20.32
N ASN A 36 -23.77 -6.82 -20.79
CA ASN A 36 -23.34 -8.18 -20.44
C ASN A 36 -21.93 -8.54 -20.97
N ASN A 37 -21.03 -7.55 -21.04
CA ASN A 37 -19.62 -7.66 -21.46
C ASN A 37 -18.66 -7.00 -20.43
N ALA A 38 -19.17 -6.57 -19.28
CA ALA A 38 -18.32 -6.12 -18.18
C ALA A 38 -17.50 -7.30 -17.63
N GLY A 39 -16.22 -7.07 -17.31
CA GLY A 39 -15.41 -8.07 -16.61
C GLY A 39 -16.04 -8.47 -15.26
N THR A 40 -15.69 -9.63 -14.73
CA THR A 40 -16.14 -10.07 -13.39
C THR A 40 -15.03 -9.82 -12.38
N ILE A 41 -15.31 -9.01 -11.35
CA ILE A 41 -14.38 -8.78 -10.25
C ILE A 41 -14.58 -9.88 -9.20
N GLN A 42 -13.51 -10.59 -8.87
CA GLN A 42 -13.45 -11.54 -7.76
C GLN A 42 -12.60 -10.94 -6.64
N ARG A 43 -13.24 -10.76 -5.48
CA ARG A 43 -12.63 -10.13 -4.31
C ARG A 43 -12.10 -11.18 -3.34
N TYR A 44 -10.88 -10.95 -2.86
CA TYR A 44 -10.19 -11.80 -1.90
C TYR A 44 -9.91 -11.02 -0.61
N GLY A 45 -9.63 -11.75 0.47
CA GLY A 45 -9.23 -11.15 1.75
C GLY A 45 -7.82 -10.55 1.71
N ASP A 46 -6.93 -11.12 0.88
CA ASP A 46 -5.54 -10.70 0.71
C ASP A 46 -5.07 -10.90 -0.75
N ILE A 47 -3.98 -10.22 -1.13
CA ILE A 47 -3.39 -10.32 -2.47
C ILE A 47 -2.72 -11.68 -2.76
N PRO A 48 -2.00 -12.32 -1.82
CA PRO A 48 -1.49 -13.68 -2.05
C PRO A 48 -2.55 -14.69 -2.48
N ALA A 49 -3.77 -14.62 -1.92
CA ALA A 49 -4.90 -15.45 -2.35
C ALA A 49 -5.34 -15.13 -3.78
N ALA A 50 -5.43 -13.85 -4.15
CA ALA A 50 -5.75 -13.43 -5.51
C ALA A 50 -4.71 -13.94 -6.53
N LEU A 51 -3.42 -13.82 -6.21
CA LEU A 51 -2.31 -14.30 -7.04
C LEU A 51 -2.28 -15.83 -7.14
N THR A 52 -2.63 -16.54 -6.07
CA THR A 52 -2.81 -18.00 -6.09
C THR A 52 -3.90 -18.41 -7.06
N GLU A 53 -5.03 -17.70 -7.07
CA GLU A 53 -6.11 -17.96 -8.03
C GLU A 53 -5.72 -17.62 -9.47
N LEU A 54 -4.86 -16.61 -9.68
CA LEU A 54 -4.28 -16.36 -10.99
C LEU A 54 -3.41 -17.54 -11.46
N ILE A 55 -2.56 -18.10 -10.59
CA ILE A 55 -1.76 -19.30 -10.90
C ILE A 55 -2.68 -20.46 -11.29
N ASN A 56 -3.71 -20.71 -10.47
CA ASN A 56 -4.67 -21.80 -10.68
C ASN A 56 -5.58 -21.58 -11.90
N GLY A 57 -5.64 -20.36 -12.45
CA GLY A 57 -6.53 -20.01 -13.55
C GLY A 57 -7.99 -19.76 -13.13
N GLY A 58 -8.23 -19.48 -11.84
CA GLY A 58 -9.52 -19.01 -11.34
C GLY A 58 -9.85 -17.59 -11.82
N VAL A 59 -8.82 -16.75 -11.98
CA VAL A 59 -8.89 -15.40 -12.57
C VAL A 59 -7.93 -15.26 -13.76
N ASP A 60 -8.20 -14.32 -14.66
CA ASP A 60 -7.40 -14.03 -15.85
C ASP A 60 -6.30 -12.99 -15.57
N ALA A 61 -6.52 -12.12 -14.58
CA ALA A 61 -5.60 -11.10 -14.13
C ALA A 61 -5.78 -10.81 -12.64
N VAL A 62 -4.77 -10.23 -12.00
CA VAL A 62 -4.86 -9.63 -10.66
C VAL A 62 -4.41 -8.19 -10.73
N VAL A 63 -5.10 -7.29 -10.04
CA VAL A 63 -4.72 -5.88 -9.93
C VAL A 63 -4.41 -5.54 -8.49
N ALA A 64 -3.19 -5.06 -8.25
CA ALA A 64 -2.66 -4.73 -6.94
C ALA A 64 -1.46 -3.79 -7.05
N ASP A 65 -1.01 -3.28 -5.90
CA ASP A 65 0.08 -2.31 -5.86
C ASP A 65 1.37 -2.87 -6.46
N SER A 66 2.03 -2.03 -7.26
CA SER A 66 3.20 -2.44 -8.02
C SER A 66 4.32 -3.06 -7.20
N PRO A 67 4.70 -2.56 -6.00
CA PRO A 67 5.80 -3.18 -5.26
C PRO A 67 5.43 -4.58 -4.74
N VAL A 68 4.18 -4.79 -4.34
CA VAL A 68 3.69 -6.10 -3.86
C VAL A 68 3.66 -7.14 -4.97
N VAL A 69 3.14 -6.76 -6.14
CA VAL A 69 3.15 -7.66 -7.30
C VAL A 69 4.58 -8.01 -7.71
N LEU A 70 5.47 -7.01 -7.78
CA LEU A 70 6.85 -7.24 -8.18
C LEU A 70 7.63 -8.08 -7.16
N GLU A 71 7.40 -7.87 -5.87
CA GLU A 71 7.99 -8.68 -4.80
C GLU A 71 7.53 -10.13 -4.87
N PHE A 72 6.22 -10.35 -5.05
CA PHE A 72 5.69 -11.70 -5.24
C PHE A 72 6.36 -12.41 -6.42
N LEU A 73 6.50 -11.74 -7.57
CA LEU A 73 7.14 -12.32 -8.76
C LEU A 73 8.62 -12.62 -8.52
N ALA A 74 9.34 -11.75 -7.82
CA ALA A 74 10.75 -11.94 -7.49
C ALA A 74 10.96 -13.18 -6.60
N ASN A 75 10.07 -13.38 -5.62
CA ASN A 75 10.14 -14.51 -4.70
C ASN A 75 9.53 -15.80 -5.26
N ASN A 76 8.77 -15.72 -6.36
CA ASN A 76 8.08 -16.86 -6.97
C ASN A 76 8.36 -17.00 -8.48
N PRO A 77 9.64 -17.12 -8.91
CA PRO A 77 10.02 -17.07 -10.32
C PRO A 77 9.49 -18.24 -11.16
N SER A 78 9.06 -19.34 -10.53
CA SER A 78 8.53 -20.54 -11.21
C SER A 78 7.02 -20.50 -11.45
N THR A 79 6.33 -19.42 -11.06
CA THR A 79 4.86 -19.34 -11.18
C THR A 79 4.37 -19.13 -12.61
N GLY A 80 5.25 -18.71 -13.53
CA GLY A 80 4.87 -18.36 -14.90
C GLY A 80 3.94 -17.14 -14.96
N LEU A 81 4.08 -16.23 -14.00
CA LEU A 81 3.38 -14.95 -13.98
C LEU A 81 4.30 -13.81 -14.44
N THR A 82 3.70 -12.77 -14.98
CA THR A 82 4.34 -11.50 -15.31
C THR A 82 3.41 -10.35 -14.94
N ALA A 83 3.93 -9.13 -14.83
CA ALA A 83 3.13 -7.96 -14.52
C ALA A 83 3.60 -6.74 -15.29
N PHE A 84 2.66 -5.81 -15.50
CA PHE A 84 2.94 -4.53 -16.15
C PHE A 84 2.06 -3.44 -15.52
N GLY A 85 2.57 -2.21 -15.55
CA GLY A 85 1.78 -1.02 -15.20
C GLY A 85 1.03 -0.49 -16.42
N ASP A 86 -0.02 0.27 -16.18
CA ASP A 86 -0.79 1.02 -17.18
C ASP A 86 -0.79 2.50 -16.80
N GLU A 87 -0.61 3.39 -17.77
CA GLU A 87 -0.57 4.84 -17.53
C GLU A 87 -1.93 5.40 -17.07
N SER A 88 -3.01 4.63 -17.23
CA SER A 88 -4.34 5.00 -16.78
C SER A 88 -4.52 4.88 -15.27
N PHE A 89 -3.64 4.16 -14.57
CA PHE A 89 -3.68 4.11 -13.12
C PHE A 89 -3.08 5.39 -12.54
N GLU A 90 -3.81 5.99 -11.61
CA GLU A 90 -3.33 7.15 -10.90
C GLU A 90 -2.14 6.79 -10.01
N LYS A 91 -1.37 7.82 -9.67
CA LYS A 91 -0.39 7.72 -8.59
C LYS A 91 -1.11 7.72 -7.26
N GLU A 92 -0.62 6.90 -6.36
CA GLU A 92 -1.16 6.73 -5.02
C GLU A 92 -0.10 7.09 -4.00
N PHE A 93 -0.53 7.63 -2.87
CA PHE A 93 0.36 7.98 -1.78
C PHE A 93 -0.08 7.29 -0.51
N TYR A 94 0.82 6.57 0.13
CA TYR A 94 0.54 5.90 1.40
C TYR A 94 0.71 6.87 2.57
N GLY A 95 -0.16 6.75 3.57
CA GLY A 95 -0.10 7.51 4.80
C GLY A 95 -0.41 6.63 6.01
N ILE A 96 0.10 7.04 7.17
CA ILE A 96 -0.20 6.41 8.44
C ILE A 96 -1.56 6.92 8.90
N ALA A 97 -2.55 6.05 9.02
CA ALA A 97 -3.91 6.42 9.39
C ALA A 97 -4.10 6.45 10.91
N MET A 98 -4.79 7.46 11.42
CA MET A 98 -5.09 7.67 12.84
C MET A 98 -6.53 8.12 13.00
N ARG A 99 -7.08 8.01 14.22
CA ARG A 99 -8.40 8.59 14.51
C ARG A 99 -8.33 10.11 14.40
N GLN A 100 -9.38 10.74 13.88
CA GLN A 100 -9.40 12.19 13.67
C GLN A 100 -9.21 12.99 14.97
N GLN A 101 -9.62 12.44 16.11
CA GLN A 101 -9.45 13.08 17.42
C GLN A 101 -8.05 12.91 18.05
N ASP A 102 -7.19 12.04 17.52
CA ASP A 102 -5.89 11.71 18.12
C ASP A 102 -4.79 12.67 17.64
N THR A 103 -4.98 13.96 17.88
CA THR A 103 -4.09 15.01 17.37
C THR A 103 -2.66 14.91 17.92
N GLU A 104 -2.50 14.45 19.16
CA GLU A 104 -1.16 14.25 19.76
C GLU A 104 -0.38 13.13 19.06
N ILE A 105 -1.04 12.01 18.72
CA ILE A 105 -0.42 10.92 17.94
C ILE A 105 -0.10 11.43 16.53
N HIS A 106 -1.01 12.20 15.93
CA HIS A 106 -0.79 12.78 14.60
C HIS A 106 0.44 13.68 14.54
N GLU A 107 0.64 14.56 15.52
CA GLU A 107 1.83 15.41 15.63
C GLU A 107 3.09 14.58 15.84
N LEU A 108 3.07 13.61 16.77
CA LEU A 108 4.20 12.72 17.04
C LEU A 108 4.64 11.94 15.80
N ILE A 109 3.68 11.40 15.04
CA ILE A 109 3.96 10.62 13.83
C ILE A 109 4.54 11.50 12.73
N ASN A 110 4.00 12.69 12.50
CA ASN A 110 4.52 13.59 11.47
C ASN A 110 5.90 14.12 11.82
N GLU A 111 6.13 14.56 13.06
CA GLU A 111 7.45 15.02 13.50
C GLU A 111 8.49 13.89 13.40
N GLY A 112 8.14 12.69 13.86
CA GLY A 112 9.04 11.54 13.77
C GLY A 112 9.32 11.12 12.33
N LEU A 113 8.32 11.12 11.45
CA LEU A 113 8.52 10.85 10.03
C LEU A 113 9.46 11.87 9.39
N GLU A 114 9.27 13.17 9.66
CA GLU A 114 10.15 14.23 9.17
C GLU A 114 11.59 14.06 9.66
N ARG A 115 11.79 13.71 10.93
CA ARG A 115 13.13 13.47 11.50
C ARG A 115 13.81 12.24 10.91
N VAL A 116 13.08 11.14 10.78
CA VAL A 116 13.57 9.88 10.16
C VAL A 116 13.94 10.08 8.68
N ILE A 117 13.23 10.98 7.98
CA ILE A 117 13.62 11.41 6.64
C ILE A 117 14.88 12.28 6.70
N ALA A 118 14.89 13.31 7.54
CA ALA A 118 15.98 14.29 7.61
C ALA A 118 17.32 13.70 8.06
N ASN A 119 17.30 12.70 8.94
CA ASN A 119 18.50 12.03 9.44
C ASN A 119 18.97 10.88 8.52
N GLY A 120 18.27 10.61 7.42
CA GLY A 120 18.62 9.60 6.41
C GLY A 120 18.30 8.15 6.82
N VAL A 121 17.60 7.92 7.92
CA VAL A 121 17.15 6.58 8.32
C VAL A 121 16.09 6.06 7.36
N TYR A 122 15.16 6.90 6.91
CA TYR A 122 14.17 6.56 5.88
C TYR A 122 14.86 5.99 4.63
N ASP A 123 15.89 6.67 4.12
CA ASP A 123 16.61 6.24 2.90
C ASP A 123 17.29 4.88 3.08
N LYS A 124 17.80 4.57 4.27
CA LYS A 124 18.39 3.26 4.55
C LYS A 124 17.33 2.16 4.56
N ILE A 125 16.19 2.41 5.22
CA ILE A 125 15.05 1.48 5.21
C ILE A 125 14.56 1.28 3.77
N PHE A 126 14.36 2.37 3.02
CA PHE A 126 13.93 2.31 1.63
C PHE A 126 14.90 1.50 0.76
N ASN A 127 16.21 1.69 0.92
CA ASN A 127 17.20 0.96 0.12
C ASN A 127 17.27 -0.53 0.47
N ASN A 128 16.99 -0.91 1.72
CA ASN A 128 16.88 -2.29 2.16
C ASN A 128 15.78 -3.05 1.38
N TYR A 129 14.61 -2.44 1.23
CA TYR A 129 13.44 -3.10 0.62
C TYR A 129 13.26 -2.84 -0.89
N PHE A 130 13.60 -1.65 -1.36
CA PHE A 130 13.27 -1.21 -2.73
C PHE A 130 14.48 -0.74 -3.55
N GLY A 131 15.65 -0.60 -2.91
CA GLY A 131 16.86 -0.06 -3.52
C GLY A 131 17.80 -1.15 -4.02
N ASP A 132 19.02 -1.13 -3.51
CA ASP A 132 20.09 -2.05 -3.88
C ASP A 132 20.16 -3.29 -2.97
N GLY A 133 19.25 -3.41 -2.00
CA GLY A 133 19.21 -4.51 -1.04
C GLY A 133 20.25 -4.38 0.07
N THR A 134 20.77 -3.17 0.33
CA THR A 134 21.65 -2.93 1.47
C THR A 134 20.86 -3.17 2.77
N GLU A 135 21.22 -4.24 3.48
CA GLU A 135 20.61 -4.59 4.77
C GLU A 135 20.69 -3.42 5.76
N TYR A 136 19.56 -3.10 6.38
CA TYR A 136 19.46 -2.12 7.44
C TYR A 136 18.57 -2.65 8.57
N VAL A 137 19.07 -2.58 9.79
CA VAL A 137 18.33 -2.97 10.99
C VAL A 137 18.03 -1.71 11.78
N VAL A 138 16.74 -1.48 12.05
CA VAL A 138 16.31 -0.40 12.93
C VAL A 138 16.64 -0.77 14.37
N GLU A 139 17.46 0.04 15.02
CA GLU A 139 17.76 -0.12 16.45
C GLU A 139 16.57 0.32 17.30
N GLU A 140 16.27 -0.41 18.37
CA GLU A 140 15.27 0.01 19.34
C GLU A 140 15.76 1.26 20.09
N GLY A 141 14.96 2.33 20.08
CA GLY A 141 15.22 3.53 20.87
C GLY A 141 14.78 3.41 22.33
N GLU A 142 15.26 4.34 23.17
CA GLU A 142 14.79 4.44 24.56
C GLU A 142 13.34 4.95 24.62
N ASN A 143 12.50 4.36 25.48
CA ASN A 143 11.13 4.83 25.70
C ASN A 143 11.10 6.05 26.64
N THR A 144 11.63 7.18 26.18
CA THR A 144 11.75 8.41 26.97
C THR A 144 10.41 9.06 27.28
N LEU A 145 9.39 8.83 26.44
CA LEU A 145 8.02 9.32 26.65
C LEU A 145 7.21 8.42 27.59
N GLY A 146 7.65 7.18 27.81
CA GLY A 146 6.95 6.22 28.67
C GLY A 146 5.60 5.73 28.11
N ILE A 147 5.37 5.90 26.80
CA ILE A 147 4.13 5.50 26.11
C ILE A 147 4.40 4.34 25.14
N THR A 148 3.35 3.56 24.84
CA THR A 148 3.35 2.52 23.82
C THR A 148 2.22 2.80 22.85
N ILE A 149 2.51 2.81 21.55
CA ILE A 149 1.55 2.99 20.47
C ILE A 149 1.30 1.63 19.80
N LYS A 150 0.03 1.23 19.71
CA LYS A 150 -0.39 0.01 19.02
C LYS A 150 -0.56 0.30 17.52
N ALA A 151 0.35 -0.19 16.71
CA ALA A 151 0.32 -0.03 15.26
C ALA A 151 -0.30 -1.27 14.62
N GLY A 152 -1.45 -1.10 13.96
CA GLY A 152 -2.14 -2.16 13.23
C GLY A 152 -1.67 -2.28 11.78
N ALA A 153 -1.53 -3.51 11.31
CA ALA A 153 -1.19 -3.81 9.91
C ALA A 153 -1.76 -5.16 9.45
N ASP A 154 -2.07 -5.30 8.15
CA ASP A 154 -2.42 -6.57 7.51
C ASP A 154 -1.17 -7.28 7.00
N MET A 155 -0.56 -8.11 7.86
CA MET A 155 0.79 -8.65 7.65
C MET A 155 0.84 -9.82 6.64
N ALA A 156 0.22 -9.62 5.48
CA ALA A 156 0.24 -10.49 4.31
C ALA A 156 0.67 -9.71 3.03
N TYR A 157 1.30 -8.55 3.20
CA TYR A 157 1.52 -7.54 2.15
C TYR A 157 3.01 -7.20 1.97
N ALA A 158 3.82 -8.21 1.66
CA ALA A 158 5.25 -8.02 1.38
C ALA A 158 5.45 -7.11 0.14
N PRO A 159 6.43 -6.19 0.17
CA PRO A 159 7.50 -6.04 1.18
C PRO A 159 7.20 -5.02 2.28
N PHE A 160 5.96 -4.53 2.40
CA PHE A 160 5.61 -3.48 3.35
C PHE A 160 5.35 -4.02 4.76
N GLU A 161 4.49 -5.03 4.87
CA GLU A 161 4.16 -5.68 6.13
C GLU A 161 3.92 -7.17 5.93
N TYR A 162 4.67 -8.00 6.61
CA TYR A 162 4.49 -9.44 6.55
C TYR A 162 5.00 -10.11 7.81
N VAL A 163 4.56 -11.35 8.04
CA VAL A 163 5.16 -12.21 9.05
C VAL A 163 6.24 -13.05 8.38
N ASN A 164 7.49 -12.91 8.84
CA ASN A 164 8.61 -13.68 8.31
C ASN A 164 8.58 -15.16 8.76
N ASP A 165 9.53 -15.96 8.27
CA ASP A 165 9.65 -17.39 8.60
C ASP A 165 9.86 -17.68 10.09
N LYS A 166 10.24 -16.66 10.89
CA LYS A 166 10.40 -16.76 12.35
C LYS A 166 9.12 -16.38 13.11
N GLY A 167 8.03 -16.07 12.42
CA GLY A 167 6.79 -15.62 13.03
C GLY A 167 6.84 -14.18 13.54
N GLN A 168 7.77 -13.36 13.04
CA GLN A 168 7.96 -11.97 13.48
C GLN A 168 7.46 -10.98 12.42
N PRO A 169 6.82 -9.86 12.82
CA PRO A 169 6.48 -8.78 11.89
C PRO A 169 7.74 -8.14 11.28
N GLU A 170 7.77 -8.06 9.96
CA GLU A 170 8.86 -7.54 9.13
C GLU A 170 8.28 -6.74 7.95
N GLY A 171 9.12 -5.92 7.33
CA GLY A 171 8.76 -5.14 6.15
C GLY A 171 9.00 -3.64 6.35
N PHE A 172 8.93 -2.91 5.24
CA PHE A 172 9.20 -1.48 5.19
C PHE A 172 8.34 -0.68 6.18
N ASP A 173 7.04 -0.97 6.28
CA ASP A 173 6.13 -0.28 7.18
C ASP A 173 6.49 -0.58 8.66
N MET A 174 6.84 -1.84 8.96
CA MET A 174 7.23 -2.24 10.31
C MET A 174 8.51 -1.56 10.77
N ASP A 175 9.48 -1.42 9.88
CA ASP A 175 10.73 -0.74 10.17
C ASP A 175 10.55 0.78 10.24
N LEU A 176 9.71 1.36 9.38
CA LEU A 176 9.41 2.78 9.41
C LEU A 176 8.78 3.19 10.74
N ILE A 177 7.75 2.48 11.22
CA ILE A 177 7.11 2.83 12.49
C ILE A 177 8.03 2.62 13.69
N ARG A 178 8.88 1.59 13.68
CA ARG A 178 9.91 1.38 14.71
C ARG A 178 10.91 2.53 14.71
N ALA A 179 11.34 3.00 13.55
CA ALA A 179 12.30 4.10 13.44
C ALA A 179 11.70 5.42 13.94
N ILE A 180 10.43 5.69 13.61
CA ILE A 180 9.69 6.83 14.15
C ILE A 180 9.59 6.72 15.68
N GLY A 181 9.25 5.55 16.21
CA GLY A 181 9.20 5.32 17.66
C GLY A 181 10.55 5.52 18.36
N ALA A 182 11.63 5.02 17.76
CA ALA A 182 12.98 5.18 18.29
C ALA A 182 13.43 6.64 18.31
N GLU A 183 13.15 7.39 17.25
CA GLU A 183 13.50 8.82 17.13
C GLU A 183 12.66 9.69 18.09
N MET A 184 11.38 9.37 18.26
CA MET A 184 10.45 10.15 19.09
C MET A 184 10.39 9.70 20.55
N GLY A 185 10.96 8.54 20.88
CA GLY A 185 11.04 8.02 22.25
C GLY A 185 9.78 7.31 22.74
N PHE A 186 8.99 6.70 21.84
CA PHE A 186 7.86 5.83 22.20
C PHE A 186 8.09 4.38 21.78
N LYS A 187 7.44 3.44 22.47
CA LYS A 187 7.44 2.02 22.06
C LYS A 187 6.36 1.75 21.02
N VAL A 188 6.65 0.83 20.11
CA VAL A 188 5.68 0.31 19.15
C VAL A 188 5.28 -1.10 19.55
N GLU A 189 3.98 -1.35 19.64
CA GLU A 189 3.41 -2.69 19.69
C GLU A 189 2.75 -2.98 18.33
N LEU A 190 3.27 -3.96 17.60
CA LEU A 190 2.77 -4.32 16.27
C LEU A 190 1.63 -5.33 16.39
N ILE A 191 0.46 -4.98 15.85
CA ILE A 191 -0.76 -5.78 15.93
C ILE A 191 -1.15 -6.23 14.52
N ASN A 192 -1.09 -7.53 14.27
CA ASN A 192 -1.62 -8.08 13.02
C ASN A 192 -3.15 -8.03 13.04
N THR A 193 -3.75 -7.46 11.99
CA THR A 193 -5.20 -7.37 11.80
C THR A 193 -5.52 -7.48 10.32
N ASN A 194 -6.61 -8.14 9.95
CA ASN A 194 -7.01 -8.24 8.56
C ASN A 194 -7.43 -6.88 7.98
N TRP A 195 -7.20 -6.70 6.68
CA TRP A 195 -7.53 -5.47 5.96
C TRP A 195 -8.99 -5.02 6.13
N ASP A 196 -9.97 -5.93 5.96
CA ASP A 196 -11.40 -5.58 6.09
C ASP A 196 -11.76 -5.03 7.48
N GLY A 197 -11.01 -5.40 8.52
CA GLY A 197 -11.26 -5.03 9.91
C GLY A 197 -10.39 -3.88 10.43
N ILE A 198 -9.40 -3.40 9.67
CA ILE A 198 -8.34 -2.52 10.20
C ILE A 198 -8.85 -1.13 10.61
N ILE A 199 -9.67 -0.48 9.77
CA ILE A 199 -10.29 0.82 10.11
C ILE A 199 -11.29 0.65 11.26
N PRO A 200 -12.22 -0.33 11.27
CA PRO A 200 -13.06 -0.59 12.43
C PRO A 200 -12.27 -0.80 13.73
N SER A 201 -11.14 -1.53 13.67
CA SER A 201 -10.24 -1.78 14.81
C SER A 201 -9.64 -0.47 15.35
N LEU A 202 -9.21 0.43 14.46
CA LEU A 202 -8.72 1.76 14.80
C LEU A 202 -9.83 2.59 15.46
N ILE A 203 -11.02 2.64 14.89
CA ILE A 203 -12.15 3.42 15.45
C ILE A 203 -12.59 2.87 16.81
N ALA A 204 -12.54 1.55 17.00
CA ALA A 204 -12.88 0.90 18.26
C ALA A 204 -11.82 1.08 19.37
N GLY A 205 -10.64 1.62 19.06
CA GLY A 205 -9.54 1.80 20.02
C GLY A 205 -8.72 0.53 20.29
N ASN A 206 -8.84 -0.50 19.44
CA ASN A 206 -8.05 -1.72 19.58
C ASN A 206 -6.59 -1.52 19.12
N ILE A 207 -6.38 -0.60 18.17
CA ILE A 207 -5.09 -0.10 17.69
C ILE A 207 -5.13 1.43 17.71
N ASP A 208 -3.97 2.09 17.77
CA ASP A 208 -3.84 3.55 17.84
C ASP A 208 -3.57 4.19 16.49
N LEU A 209 -2.90 3.47 15.59
CA LEU A 209 -2.67 3.88 14.21
C LEU A 209 -2.65 2.68 13.28
N ILE A 210 -2.72 2.95 11.98
CA ILE A 210 -2.62 1.98 10.90
C ILE A 210 -1.41 2.35 10.05
N ILE A 211 -0.49 1.39 9.89
CA ILE A 211 0.63 1.48 8.94
C ILE A 211 0.67 0.16 8.16
N SER A 212 0.01 0.18 7.00
CA SER A 212 -0.28 -1.01 6.19
C SER A 212 -0.47 -0.65 4.72
N ALA A 213 0.53 0.00 4.13
CA ALA A 213 0.54 0.49 2.75
C ALA A 213 -0.77 1.24 2.38
N MET A 214 -1.36 1.97 3.32
CA MET A 214 -2.72 2.47 3.16
C MET A 214 -2.71 3.73 2.30
N THR A 215 -3.22 3.62 1.07
CA THR A 215 -3.43 4.79 0.20
C THR A 215 -4.33 5.83 0.85
N ILE A 216 -3.87 7.08 0.84
CA ILE A 216 -4.66 8.25 1.23
C ILE A 216 -5.74 8.46 0.16
N THR A 217 -7.00 8.37 0.56
CA THR A 217 -8.14 8.66 -0.32
C THR A 217 -9.12 9.60 0.37
N GLU A 218 -9.84 10.41 -0.41
CA GLU A 218 -10.88 11.30 0.13
C GLU A 218 -11.90 10.50 0.96
N LYS A 219 -12.28 9.31 0.47
CA LYS A 219 -13.24 8.45 1.15
C LYS A 219 -12.74 7.98 2.52
N ARG A 220 -11.46 7.62 2.65
CA ARG A 220 -10.87 7.22 3.94
C ARG A 220 -10.75 8.44 4.86
N GLN A 221 -10.40 9.61 4.31
CA GLN A 221 -10.28 10.86 5.06
C GLN A 221 -11.61 11.34 5.70
N GLU A 222 -12.76 10.90 5.20
CA GLU A 222 -14.05 11.10 5.86
C GLU A 222 -14.10 10.46 7.27
N THR A 223 -13.30 9.42 7.52
CA THR A 223 -13.35 8.60 8.76
C THR A 223 -12.06 8.67 9.58
N VAL A 224 -10.90 8.79 8.93
CA VAL A 224 -9.58 8.82 9.57
C VAL A 224 -8.82 10.07 9.16
N THR A 225 -7.78 10.43 9.93
CA THR A 225 -6.76 11.38 9.48
C THR A 225 -5.51 10.61 9.05
N PHE A 226 -4.66 11.22 8.22
CA PHE A 226 -3.41 10.63 7.75
C PHE A 226 -2.21 11.49 8.13
N SER A 227 -1.05 10.84 8.31
CA SER A 227 0.25 11.51 8.26
C SER A 227 0.50 12.16 6.90
N ASN A 228 1.59 12.93 6.82
CA ASN A 228 2.25 13.23 5.56
C ASN A 228 2.54 11.93 4.79
N PRO A 229 2.49 11.95 3.45
CA PRO A 229 2.69 10.76 2.64
C PRO A 229 4.11 10.24 2.81
N TYR A 230 4.27 8.93 2.93
CA TYR A 230 5.58 8.29 3.13
C TYR A 230 6.03 7.42 1.96
N PHE A 231 5.15 7.10 1.00
CA PHE A 231 5.49 6.27 -0.16
C PHE A 231 4.60 6.61 -1.36
N GLU A 232 5.15 6.59 -2.58
CA GLU A 232 4.42 6.75 -3.84
C GLU A 232 4.28 5.39 -4.54
N ALA A 233 3.05 4.98 -4.83
CA ALA A 233 2.72 3.72 -5.49
C ALA A 233 1.85 3.92 -6.75
N THR A 234 1.62 2.84 -7.47
CA THR A 234 0.66 2.73 -8.58
C THR A 234 0.21 1.28 -8.71
N GLN A 235 -0.91 1.02 -9.38
CA GLN A 235 -1.45 -0.31 -9.59
C GLN A 235 -0.77 -1.02 -10.77
N TYR A 236 -0.47 -2.31 -10.61
CA TYR A 236 0.01 -3.20 -11.67
C TYR A 236 -1.02 -4.29 -11.97
N ILE A 237 -1.01 -4.74 -13.22
CA ILE A 237 -1.81 -5.87 -13.70
C ILE A 237 -0.89 -7.08 -13.80
N ALA A 238 -1.10 -8.07 -12.94
CA ALA A 238 -0.44 -9.37 -13.00
C ALA A 238 -1.25 -10.34 -13.87
N VAL A 239 -0.58 -11.09 -14.74
CA VAL A 239 -1.16 -12.05 -15.68
C VAL A 239 -0.24 -13.26 -15.85
N LYS A 240 -0.74 -14.36 -16.42
CA LYS A 240 0.13 -15.47 -16.87
C LYS A 240 1.05 -15.03 -18.01
N GLU A 241 2.25 -15.56 -18.05
CA GLU A 241 3.15 -15.45 -19.20
C GLU A 241 2.43 -15.91 -20.49
N GLY A 242 2.65 -15.18 -21.58
CA GLY A 242 1.95 -15.42 -22.85
C GLY A 242 0.49 -14.93 -22.90
N SER A 243 -0.06 -14.35 -21.82
CA SER A 243 -1.38 -13.74 -21.83
C SER A 243 -1.52 -12.67 -22.92
N THR A 244 -2.71 -12.56 -23.52
CA THR A 244 -3.05 -11.51 -24.49
C THR A 244 -3.41 -10.18 -23.83
N ILE A 245 -3.58 -10.15 -22.50
CA ILE A 245 -3.87 -8.93 -21.74
C ILE A 245 -2.58 -8.09 -21.67
N LYS A 246 -2.62 -6.86 -22.20
CA LYS A 246 -1.47 -5.93 -22.29
C LYS A 246 -1.81 -4.50 -21.89
N SER A 247 -3.06 -4.24 -21.53
CA SER A 247 -3.56 -2.93 -21.12
C SER A 247 -4.75 -3.08 -20.18
N LEU A 248 -5.13 -1.99 -19.51
CA LEU A 248 -6.36 -1.89 -18.72
C LEU A 248 -7.61 -2.21 -19.56
N GLU A 249 -7.63 -1.83 -20.84
CA GLU A 249 -8.73 -2.11 -21.78
C GLU A 249 -8.95 -3.61 -22.01
N ASP A 250 -7.88 -4.40 -22.03
CA ASP A 250 -7.96 -5.85 -22.25
C ASP A 250 -8.59 -6.60 -21.05
N LEU A 251 -8.84 -5.92 -19.92
CA LEU A 251 -9.53 -6.49 -18.76
C LEU A 251 -11.06 -6.57 -18.96
N LYS A 252 -11.62 -5.90 -19.98
CA LYS A 252 -13.05 -6.03 -20.28
C LYS A 252 -13.40 -7.46 -20.65
N GLY A 253 -14.46 -7.98 -20.05
CA GLY A 253 -14.89 -9.37 -20.22
C GLY A 253 -13.96 -10.41 -19.59
N LYS A 254 -12.97 -10.01 -18.76
CA LYS A 254 -12.08 -10.91 -18.02
C LYS A 254 -12.52 -11.10 -16.57
N LYS A 255 -12.03 -12.16 -15.93
CA LYS A 255 -12.10 -12.35 -14.48
C LYS A 255 -10.90 -11.69 -13.83
N ILE A 256 -11.13 -10.74 -12.93
CA ILE A 256 -10.07 -9.92 -12.33
C ILE A 256 -10.08 -10.17 -10.83
N GLY A 257 -8.96 -10.61 -10.29
CA GLY A 257 -8.74 -10.74 -8.85
C GLY A 257 -8.26 -9.43 -8.24
N VAL A 258 -8.84 -9.05 -7.09
CA VAL A 258 -8.43 -7.88 -6.29
C VAL A 258 -8.58 -8.21 -4.81
N GLN A 259 -7.85 -7.52 -3.93
CA GLN A 259 -8.16 -7.53 -2.50
C GLN A 259 -9.32 -6.57 -2.24
N ASN A 260 -10.33 -7.02 -1.49
CA ASN A 260 -11.55 -6.27 -1.22
C ASN A 260 -11.27 -4.88 -0.63
N GLY A 261 -11.87 -3.82 -1.17
CA GLY A 261 -11.79 -2.46 -0.61
C GLY A 261 -10.42 -1.78 -0.73
N THR A 262 -9.49 -2.36 -1.50
CA THR A 262 -8.22 -1.71 -1.87
C THR A 262 -8.42 -0.71 -3.00
N THR A 263 -7.44 0.15 -3.24
CA THR A 263 -7.47 1.07 -4.38
C THR A 263 -7.42 0.34 -5.72
N GLY A 264 -6.78 -0.83 -5.81
CA GLY A 264 -6.87 -1.72 -6.98
C GLY A 264 -8.30 -2.21 -7.26
N ASP A 265 -9.06 -2.60 -6.22
CA ASP A 265 -10.49 -2.94 -6.34
C ASP A 265 -11.32 -1.74 -6.82
N ILE A 266 -11.13 -0.58 -6.19
CA ILE A 266 -11.84 0.66 -6.54
C ILE A 266 -11.53 1.07 -7.98
N ALA A 267 -10.26 1.06 -8.38
CA ALA A 267 -9.83 1.46 -9.72
C ALA A 267 -10.48 0.57 -10.80
N ILE A 268 -10.49 -0.75 -10.61
CA ILE A 268 -11.11 -1.68 -11.56
C ILE A 268 -12.63 -1.60 -11.53
N THR A 269 -13.24 -1.43 -10.36
CA THR A 269 -14.69 -1.22 -10.24
C THR A 269 -15.11 0.03 -11.01
N ASN A 270 -14.47 1.16 -10.75
CA ASN A 270 -14.76 2.43 -11.42
C ASN A 270 -14.56 2.31 -12.93
N TYR A 271 -13.44 1.73 -13.36
CA TYR A 271 -13.13 1.53 -14.76
C TYR A 271 -14.18 0.69 -15.49
N LEU A 272 -14.60 -0.44 -14.91
CA LEU A 272 -15.60 -1.33 -15.53
C LEU A 272 -17.02 -0.76 -15.49
N GLU A 273 -17.35 0.05 -14.48
CA GLU A 273 -18.63 0.74 -14.37
C GLU A 273 -18.69 2.04 -15.19
N GLY A 274 -17.58 2.44 -15.83
CA GLY A 274 -17.49 3.67 -16.62
C GLY A 274 -17.44 4.95 -15.78
N GLN A 275 -17.11 4.83 -14.49
CA GLN A 275 -16.88 5.95 -13.60
C GLN A 275 -15.43 6.41 -13.77
N LYS A 276 -15.24 7.67 -14.18
CA LYS A 276 -13.93 8.33 -14.24
C LYS A 276 -13.82 9.31 -13.09
#